data_AF-A0AAN0IJG8-F1
#
_entry.id   AF-A0AAN0IJG8-F1
#
_cell.length_a   1.000
_cell.length_b   1.000
_cell.length_c   1.000
_cell.angle_alpha   90.00
_cell.angle_beta   90.00
_cell.angle_gamma   90.00
#
_symmetry.space_group_name_H-M   'P 1'
#
loop_
_entity.id
_entity.type
_entity.pdbx_description
1 polymer ?
#
loop_
_entity_poly.entity_id
_entity_poly.type
_entity_poly.pdbx_seq_one_letter_code
_entity_poly.pdbx_strand_id
1 'polypeptide(L)'
;MNEISNFCNGECSSDDDSATIQQAPKPTIPYNGFDPNSPPYQIDNQGNRVALNVKTISTDAVHYGGVLEYNTHNLFGLTESIATNLALEDIRKARSLVISRSTFPGSGSHAGHWTGDNHADWENIYTSIPDVLNFQMFGIPLIGADICGFAGSTNEELCGRWMQLGAFYPFSRNHNAIGDDPQ
;
A
#
# COMPACT_ATOMS: atom_id res chain seq x y z
N MET A 1 -3.63 -2.73 -0.93
CA MET A 1 -3.62 -3.66 0.21
C MET A 1 -2.32 -4.46 0.30
N ASN A 2 -1.27 -4.06 -0.41
CA ASN A 2 -0.09 -4.88 -0.69
C ASN A 2 1.18 -4.36 -0.01
N GLU A 3 1.02 -3.73 1.14
CA GLU A 3 2.12 -3.30 2.00
C GLU A 3 2.97 -4.47 2.53
N ILE A 4 2.47 -5.59 3.07
CA ILE A 4 1.16 -6.25 3.01
C ILE A 4 0.23 -5.82 4.15
N SER A 5 -0.99 -5.40 3.85
CA SER A 5 -1.96 -5.02 4.89
C SER A 5 -2.50 -6.26 5.60
N ASN A 6 -2.53 -6.23 6.93
CA ASN A 6 -3.17 -7.25 7.76
C ASN A 6 -4.07 -6.60 8.82
N PHE A 7 -5.24 -7.17 9.10
CA PHE A 7 -6.10 -6.70 10.18
C PHE A 7 -5.60 -7.14 11.56
N CYS A 8 -4.84 -8.23 11.62
CA CYS A 8 -4.05 -8.64 12.78
C CYS A 8 -2.69 -7.92 12.82
N ASN A 9 -2.00 -8.01 13.96
CA ASN A 9 -0.61 -7.59 14.08
C ASN A 9 0.30 -8.83 13.99
N GLY A 10 1.00 -8.98 12.87
CA GLY A 10 1.84 -10.14 12.60
C GLY A 10 1.01 -11.38 12.25
N GLU A 11 1.23 -12.47 12.98
CA GLU A 11 0.47 -13.71 12.84
C GLU A 11 -0.92 -13.55 13.50
N CYS A 12 -2.00 -13.87 12.79
CA CYS A 12 -3.34 -13.91 13.39
C CYS A 12 -3.42 -15.10 14.36
N SER A 13 -3.89 -14.88 15.59
CA SER A 13 -4.21 -15.97 16.51
C SER A 13 -5.55 -16.60 16.15
N SER A 14 -5.69 -17.91 16.39
CA SER A 14 -6.93 -18.68 16.18
C SER A 14 -8.10 -18.26 17.08
N ASP A 15 -7.90 -17.32 17.99
CA ASP A 15 -8.93 -16.83 18.91
C ASP A 15 -9.82 -15.75 18.29
N ASP A 16 -9.43 -15.19 17.13
CA ASP A 16 -10.19 -14.15 16.42
C ASP A 16 -10.93 -14.65 15.15
N ASP A 17 -10.74 -15.91 14.73
CA ASP A 17 -11.52 -16.49 13.62
C ASP A 17 -11.56 -18.03 13.68
N SER A 18 -12.75 -18.59 13.42
CA SER A 18 -13.10 -20.03 13.47
C SER A 18 -12.34 -21.00 12.53
N ALA A 19 -11.18 -20.60 11.98
CA ALA A 19 -10.37 -21.42 11.09
C ALA A 19 -9.15 -21.97 11.83
N THR A 20 -9.09 -23.30 11.97
CA THR A 20 -7.91 -24.03 12.46
C THR A 20 -6.80 -23.96 11.40
N ILE A 21 -6.04 -22.88 11.37
CA ILE A 21 -4.82 -22.81 10.57
C ILE A 21 -3.72 -23.52 11.35
N GLN A 22 -3.22 -24.64 10.83
CA GLN A 22 -2.03 -25.30 11.36
C GLN A 22 -0.88 -24.29 11.30
N GLN A 23 -0.39 -23.84 12.45
CA GLN A 23 0.80 -23.00 12.54
C GLN A 23 1.96 -23.73 11.85
N ALA A 24 2.51 -23.11 10.80
CA ALA A 24 3.73 -23.59 10.20
C ALA A 24 4.83 -23.60 11.28
N PRO A 25 5.71 -24.62 11.33
CA PRO A 25 6.78 -24.64 12.31
C PRO A 25 7.58 -23.36 12.20
N LYS A 26 7.64 -22.58 13.29
CA LYS A 26 8.49 -21.38 13.36
C LYS A 26 9.91 -21.81 13.03
N PRO A 27 10.51 -21.26 11.96
CA PRO A 27 11.86 -21.64 11.62
C PRO A 27 12.77 -21.22 12.78
N THR A 28 13.54 -22.18 13.29
CA THR A 28 14.55 -21.95 14.34
C THR A 28 15.72 -21.26 13.68
N ILE A 29 15.59 -19.97 13.38
CA ILE A 29 16.66 -19.25 12.68
C ILE A 29 17.65 -18.71 13.72
N PRO A 30 18.94 -19.08 13.61
CA PRO A 30 19.97 -18.73 14.58
C PRO A 30 20.52 -17.34 14.25
N TYR A 31 19.77 -16.27 14.52
CA TYR A 31 20.28 -14.92 14.29
C TYR A 31 21.20 -14.42 15.41
N ASN A 32 22.05 -15.27 16.00
CA ASN A 32 22.99 -14.87 17.05
C ASN A 32 22.35 -14.01 18.17
N GLY A 33 21.08 -14.26 18.51
CA GLY A 33 20.32 -13.49 19.51
C GLY A 33 19.54 -12.28 19.00
N PHE A 34 19.48 -12.03 17.68
CA PHE A 34 18.60 -11.02 17.08
C PHE A 34 17.17 -11.56 16.88
N ASP A 35 16.20 -10.80 17.38
CA ASP A 35 14.78 -11.04 17.16
C ASP A 35 14.25 -10.00 16.16
N PRO A 36 13.87 -10.39 14.93
CA PRO A 36 13.35 -9.44 13.94
C PRO A 36 12.05 -8.76 14.39
N ASN A 37 11.25 -9.40 15.25
CA ASN A 37 10.02 -8.81 15.76
C ASN A 37 10.28 -7.74 16.83
N SER A 38 11.49 -7.72 17.40
CA SER A 38 11.91 -6.78 18.43
C SER A 38 13.31 -6.25 18.12
N PRO A 39 13.47 -5.44 17.05
CA PRO A 39 14.76 -4.91 16.67
C PRO A 39 15.31 -3.98 17.75
N PRO A 40 16.64 -3.91 17.93
CA PRO A 40 17.26 -3.10 18.99
C PRO A 40 16.99 -1.60 18.84
N TYR A 41 16.72 -1.14 17.61
CA TYR A 41 16.29 0.22 17.32
C TYR A 41 14.88 0.20 16.70
N GLN A 42 13.94 0.85 17.37
CA GLN A 42 12.58 1.02 16.88
C GLN A 42 12.48 2.33 16.10
N ILE A 43 12.14 2.23 14.82
CA ILE A 43 11.82 3.40 13.99
C ILE A 43 10.55 4.07 14.51
N ASP A 44 10.30 5.30 14.09
CA ASP A 44 9.08 6.05 14.45
C ASP A 44 7.86 5.60 13.62
N ASN A 45 7.59 4.28 13.62
CA ASN A 45 6.45 3.71 12.92
C ASN A 45 5.16 4.32 13.47
N GLN A 46 4.28 4.78 12.57
CA GLN A 46 3.02 5.49 12.89
C GLN A 46 3.18 6.69 13.85
N GLY A 47 4.38 7.28 13.97
CA GLY A 47 4.65 8.44 14.82
C GLY A 47 4.64 8.16 16.33
N ASN A 48 4.63 6.90 16.73
CA ASN A 48 4.58 6.49 18.14
C ASN A 48 5.43 5.24 18.44
N ARG A 49 6.40 4.93 17.56
CA ARG A 49 7.32 3.79 17.68
C ARG A 49 6.62 2.44 17.92
N VAL A 50 5.47 2.22 17.30
CA VAL A 50 4.81 0.89 17.36
C VAL A 50 5.67 -0.18 16.70
N ALA A 51 5.45 -1.44 17.10
CA ALA A 51 6.18 -2.58 16.56
C ALA A 51 6.02 -2.69 15.02
N LEU A 52 7.03 -3.25 14.36
CA LEU A 52 7.07 -3.35 12.89
C LEU A 52 5.98 -4.25 12.31
N ASN A 53 5.51 -5.24 13.09
CA ASN A 53 4.47 -6.18 12.67
C ASN A 53 3.04 -5.65 12.86
N VAL A 54 2.86 -4.41 13.33
CA VAL A 54 1.53 -3.83 13.50
C VAL A 54 0.85 -3.66 12.13
N LYS A 55 -0.35 -4.23 12.01
CA LYS A 55 -1.19 -4.22 10.79
C LYS A 55 -0.50 -4.74 9.53
N THR A 56 0.46 -5.64 9.69
CA THR A 56 1.13 -6.35 8.60
C THR A 56 1.53 -7.77 9.01
N ILE A 57 2.29 -8.47 8.17
CA ILE A 57 2.80 -9.81 8.44
C ILE A 57 3.95 -9.78 9.44
N SER A 58 4.21 -10.92 10.09
CA SER A 58 5.26 -11.04 11.09
C SER A 58 6.64 -10.86 10.45
N THR A 59 7.54 -10.13 11.12
CA THR A 59 8.86 -9.82 10.53
C THR A 59 9.82 -11.01 10.50
N ASP A 60 9.53 -12.06 11.29
CA ASP A 60 10.19 -13.37 11.21
C ASP A 60 9.61 -14.30 10.14
N ALA A 61 8.59 -13.86 9.38
CA ALA A 61 8.09 -14.61 8.24
C ALA A 61 9.21 -14.80 7.19
N VAL A 62 9.21 -15.96 6.55
CA VAL A 62 10.28 -16.38 5.63
C VAL A 62 9.77 -16.44 4.20
N HIS A 63 10.46 -15.72 3.33
CA HIS A 63 10.30 -15.74 1.88
C HIS A 63 11.21 -16.78 1.23
N TYR A 64 11.03 -16.98 -0.08
CA TYR A 64 11.88 -17.86 -0.89
C TYR A 64 13.37 -17.55 -0.69
N GLY A 65 14.19 -18.59 -0.58
CA GLY A 65 15.63 -18.47 -0.34
C GLY A 65 16.02 -18.19 1.12
N GLY A 66 15.08 -18.26 2.06
CA GLY A 66 15.35 -18.06 3.49
C GLY A 66 15.47 -16.59 3.88
N VAL A 67 14.97 -15.67 3.06
CA VAL A 67 15.00 -14.23 3.33
C VAL A 67 13.86 -13.86 4.27
N LEU A 68 14.15 -13.08 5.32
CA LEU A 68 13.12 -12.61 6.23
C LEU A 68 12.31 -11.46 5.65
N GLU A 69 11.04 -11.43 6.04
CA GLU A 69 10.17 -10.28 5.87
C GLU A 69 10.79 -9.00 6.43
N TYR A 70 11.49 -9.08 7.57
CA TYR A 70 12.25 -7.96 8.14
C TYR A 70 13.13 -7.22 7.10
N ASN A 71 13.72 -7.95 6.16
CA ASN A 71 14.60 -7.38 5.13
C ASN A 71 13.86 -7.00 3.84
N THR A 72 12.66 -7.53 3.60
CA THR A 72 11.98 -7.46 2.31
C THR A 72 10.60 -6.81 2.35
N HIS A 73 10.10 -6.43 3.53
CA HIS A 73 8.76 -5.86 3.73
C HIS A 73 8.44 -4.77 2.69
N ASN A 74 9.29 -3.75 2.60
CA ASN A 74 9.11 -2.63 1.67
C ASN A 74 9.24 -3.01 0.19
N LEU A 75 9.66 -4.23 -0.15
CA LEU A 75 9.75 -4.73 -1.52
C LEU A 75 8.48 -5.46 -1.97
N PHE A 76 7.57 -5.80 -1.07
CA PHE A 76 6.45 -6.68 -1.39
C PHE A 76 5.60 -6.12 -2.54
N GLY A 77 5.09 -4.90 -2.38
CA GLY A 77 4.27 -4.25 -3.42
C GLY A 77 4.98 -4.07 -4.76
N LEU A 78 6.30 -3.84 -4.76
CA LEU A 78 7.11 -3.80 -5.99
C LEU A 78 7.15 -5.18 -6.66
N THR A 79 7.48 -6.23 -5.91
CA THR A 79 7.58 -7.59 -6.48
C THR A 79 6.24 -8.11 -7.00
N GLU A 80 5.13 -7.79 -6.32
CA GLU A 80 3.78 -8.09 -6.78
C GLU A 80 3.43 -7.29 -8.05
N SER A 81 3.81 -6.01 -8.13
CA SER A 81 3.60 -5.18 -9.33
C SER A 81 4.32 -5.74 -10.56
N ILE A 82 5.56 -6.22 -10.38
CA ILE A 82 6.33 -6.90 -11.44
C ILE A 82 5.59 -8.13 -11.93
N ALA A 83 5.19 -9.02 -11.00
CA ALA A 83 4.50 -10.27 -11.33
C ALA A 83 3.16 -10.00 -12.04
N THR A 84 2.38 -9.04 -11.54
CA THR A 84 1.07 -8.67 -12.09
C THR A 84 1.19 -8.11 -13.51
N ASN A 85 2.14 -7.19 -13.74
CA ASN A 85 2.33 -6.62 -15.07
C ASN A 85 2.75 -7.70 -16.09
N LEU A 86 3.76 -8.52 -15.74
CA LEU A 86 4.20 -9.62 -16.61
C LEU A 86 3.06 -10.60 -16.95
N ALA A 87 2.24 -10.97 -15.95
CA ALA A 87 1.10 -11.85 -16.17
C ALA A 87 0.06 -11.22 -17.10
N LEU A 88 -0.26 -9.93 -16.94
CA LEU A 88 -1.23 -9.24 -17.78
C LEU A 88 -0.73 -9.07 -19.22
N GLU A 89 0.55 -8.74 -19.41
CA GLU A 89 1.15 -8.67 -20.75
C GLU A 89 1.11 -10.03 -21.45
N ASP A 90 1.39 -11.12 -20.72
CA ASP A 90 1.30 -12.47 -21.27
C ASP A 90 -0.14 -12.89 -21.60
N ILE A 91 -1.12 -12.59 -20.74
CA ILE A 91 -2.52 -12.98 -20.98
C ILE A 91 -3.14 -12.13 -22.09
N ARG A 92 -2.94 -10.80 -22.05
CA ARG A 92 -3.62 -9.87 -22.94
C ARG A 92 -2.89 -9.66 -24.26
N LYS A 93 -1.61 -10.03 -24.33
CA LYS A 93 -0.73 -9.79 -25.48
C LYS A 93 -0.71 -8.33 -25.93
N ALA A 94 -0.81 -7.41 -24.96
CA ALA A 94 -0.86 -5.97 -25.17
C ALA A 94 -0.28 -5.25 -23.95
N ARG A 95 0.03 -3.95 -24.11
CA ARG A 95 0.44 -3.10 -22.99
C ARG A 95 -0.63 -3.12 -21.91
N SER A 96 -0.21 -3.38 -20.68
CA SER A 96 -1.09 -3.46 -19.51
C SER A 96 -1.05 -2.18 -18.68
N LEU A 97 -2.13 -1.94 -17.95
CA LEU A 97 -2.23 -0.89 -16.94
C LEU A 97 -2.37 -1.59 -15.58
N VAL A 98 -1.42 -1.30 -14.68
CA VAL A 98 -1.43 -1.76 -13.29
C VAL A 98 -1.38 -0.54 -12.40
N ILE A 99 -2.20 -0.51 -11.36
CA ILE A 99 -2.19 0.53 -10.32
C ILE A 99 -1.94 -0.17 -8.99
N SER A 100 -0.87 0.19 -8.28
CA SER A 100 -0.44 -0.44 -7.02
C SER A 100 -0.48 0.57 -5.86
N ARG A 101 -0.78 0.09 -4.65
CA ARG A 101 -0.76 0.92 -3.44
C ARG A 101 0.65 1.01 -2.86
N SER A 102 1.20 -0.11 -2.42
CA SER A 102 2.58 -0.15 -1.93
C SER A 102 3.56 -0.01 -3.10
N THR A 103 4.61 0.80 -2.89
CA THR A 103 5.63 1.09 -3.90
C THR A 103 7.02 1.20 -3.26
N PHE A 104 8.06 0.99 -4.07
CA PHE A 104 9.46 1.17 -3.74
C PHE A 104 10.19 1.74 -4.97
N PRO A 105 11.38 2.37 -4.86
CA PRO A 105 12.12 2.80 -6.05
C PRO A 105 12.21 1.73 -7.13
N GLY A 106 11.76 2.07 -8.33
CA GLY A 106 11.61 1.15 -9.47
C GLY A 106 10.16 0.76 -9.80
N SER A 107 9.20 0.92 -8.88
CA SER A 107 7.79 0.55 -9.11
C SER A 107 7.17 1.20 -10.34
N GLY A 108 7.56 2.44 -10.67
CA GLY A 108 7.00 3.18 -11.81
C GLY A 108 7.29 2.57 -13.20
N SER A 109 8.22 1.63 -13.28
CA SER A 109 8.47 0.84 -14.49
C SER A 109 7.45 -0.28 -14.71
N HIS A 110 6.68 -0.63 -13.67
CA HIS A 110 5.74 -1.76 -13.69
C HIS A 110 4.30 -1.37 -13.38
N ALA A 111 4.06 -0.31 -12.62
CA ALA A 111 2.73 0.14 -12.22
C ALA A 111 2.67 1.66 -12.04
N GLY A 112 1.47 2.22 -12.22
CA GLY A 112 1.10 3.52 -11.67
C GLY A 112 0.72 3.41 -10.20
N HIS A 113 0.39 4.55 -9.59
CA HIS A 113 0.02 4.67 -8.19
C HIS A 113 -1.15 5.64 -8.01
N TRP A 114 -1.79 5.61 -6.84
CA TRP A 114 -2.71 6.64 -6.38
C TRP A 114 -2.40 6.97 -4.92
N THR A 115 -2.72 8.18 -4.47
CA THR A 115 -2.31 8.68 -3.15
C THR A 115 -2.91 7.94 -1.94
N GLY A 116 -3.69 6.88 -2.16
CA GLY A 116 -4.32 6.10 -1.10
C GLY A 116 -5.64 6.72 -0.63
N ASP A 117 -6.00 6.34 0.60
CA ASP A 117 -7.29 6.62 1.22
C ASP A 117 -7.30 8.05 1.79
N ASN A 118 -7.58 9.04 0.93
CA ASN A 118 -7.72 10.46 1.31
C ASN A 118 -9.14 10.77 1.84
N HIS A 119 -9.37 11.97 2.39
CA HIS A 119 -10.70 12.41 2.86
C HIS A 119 -11.34 13.42 1.91
N ALA A 120 -12.67 13.50 1.94
CA ALA A 120 -13.46 14.51 1.26
C ALA A 120 -13.38 15.86 2.00
N ASP A 121 -12.21 16.49 1.97
CA ASP A 121 -11.97 17.82 2.54
C ASP A 121 -11.02 18.70 1.70
N TRP A 122 -10.96 19.98 2.06
CA TRP A 122 -10.12 20.98 1.38
C TRP A 122 -8.62 20.83 1.65
N GLU A 123 -8.22 20.10 2.69
CA GLU A 123 -6.82 19.85 2.95
C GLU A 123 -6.30 18.79 1.96
N ASN A 124 -7.08 17.73 1.72
CA ASN A 124 -6.72 16.66 0.80
C ASN A 124 -6.69 17.06 -0.67
N ILE A 125 -7.51 18.02 -1.12
CA ILE A 125 -7.33 18.61 -2.45
C ILE A 125 -6.00 19.36 -2.55
N TYR A 126 -5.58 20.07 -1.49
CA TYR A 126 -4.32 20.80 -1.48
C TYR A 126 -3.11 19.87 -1.43
N THR A 127 -3.12 18.86 -0.55
CA THR A 127 -2.02 17.90 -0.39
C THR A 127 -1.86 16.96 -1.59
N SER A 128 -2.92 16.72 -2.37
CA SER A 128 -2.84 15.95 -3.62
C SER A 128 -1.79 16.49 -4.60
N ILE A 129 -1.55 17.81 -4.61
CA ILE A 129 -0.65 18.48 -5.55
C ILE A 129 0.81 18.12 -5.27
N PRO A 130 1.37 18.37 -4.06
CA PRO A 130 2.72 17.94 -3.73
C PRO A 130 2.88 16.42 -3.77
N ASP A 131 1.86 15.62 -3.43
CA ASP A 131 1.94 14.16 -3.53
C ASP A 131 2.16 13.70 -4.98
N VAL A 132 1.36 14.22 -5.92
CA VAL A 132 1.52 13.95 -7.35
C VAL A 132 2.91 14.35 -7.84
N LEU A 133 3.43 15.51 -7.43
CA LEU A 133 4.76 15.98 -7.83
C LEU A 133 5.88 15.12 -7.23
N ASN A 134 5.76 14.70 -5.97
CA ASN A 134 6.72 13.83 -5.31
C ASN A 134 6.84 12.49 -6.05
N PHE A 135 5.73 11.87 -6.42
CA PHE A 135 5.74 10.61 -7.15
C PHE A 135 6.34 10.73 -8.56
N GLN A 136 6.21 11.88 -9.22
CA GLN A 136 6.95 12.14 -10.45
C GLN A 136 8.47 12.13 -10.21
N MET A 137 8.94 12.71 -9.10
CA MET A 137 10.35 12.65 -8.70
C MET A 137 10.79 11.24 -8.27
N PHE A 138 9.88 10.44 -7.70
CA PHE A 138 10.13 9.03 -7.36
C PHE A 138 10.10 8.10 -8.58
N GLY A 139 9.87 8.65 -9.78
CA GLY A 139 9.87 7.90 -11.04
C GLY A 139 8.56 7.16 -11.33
N ILE A 140 7.44 7.60 -10.75
CA ILE A 140 6.10 7.05 -10.96
C ILE A 140 5.20 8.15 -11.56
N PRO A 141 5.24 8.37 -12.89
CA PRO A 141 4.55 9.50 -13.51
C PRO A 141 3.04 9.30 -13.66
N LEU A 142 2.55 8.05 -13.65
CA LEU A 142 1.13 7.74 -13.68
C LEU A 142 0.59 7.72 -12.25
N ILE A 143 0.20 8.89 -11.77
CA ILE A 143 -0.21 9.16 -10.39
C ILE A 143 -1.45 10.07 -10.37
N GLY A 144 -2.27 9.95 -9.32
CA GLY A 144 -3.37 10.86 -9.02
C GLY A 144 -3.96 10.57 -7.65
N ALA A 145 -4.84 11.44 -7.18
CA ALA A 145 -5.60 11.24 -5.96
C ALA A 145 -7.05 10.83 -6.28
N ASP A 146 -7.75 10.28 -5.28
CA ASP A 146 -9.17 10.02 -5.40
C ASP A 146 -9.96 11.32 -5.40
N ILE A 147 -10.47 11.66 -6.57
CA ILE A 147 -11.18 12.91 -6.82
C ILE A 147 -12.49 12.89 -6.04
N CYS A 148 -12.80 14.04 -5.42
CA CYS A 148 -13.90 14.26 -4.49
C CYS A 148 -13.70 13.67 -3.07
N GLY A 149 -12.63 12.87 -2.89
CA GLY A 149 -12.25 12.23 -1.62
C GLY A 149 -12.72 10.78 -1.56
N PHE A 150 -11.91 9.93 -0.93
CA PHE A 150 -12.26 8.53 -0.68
C PHE A 150 -13.12 8.37 0.57
N ALA A 151 -12.71 8.96 1.70
CA ALA A 151 -13.41 8.83 2.97
C ALA A 151 -14.28 10.07 3.28
N GLY A 152 -15.54 9.82 3.62
CA GLY A 152 -16.53 10.83 4.00
C GLY A 152 -17.31 11.40 2.82
N SER A 153 -18.56 11.79 3.06
CA SER A 153 -19.40 12.40 2.03
C SER A 153 -18.90 13.78 1.61
N THR A 154 -18.61 13.91 0.32
CA THR A 154 -18.28 15.18 -0.33
C THR A 154 -19.51 16.10 -0.46
N ASN A 155 -19.32 17.31 -1.01
CA ASN A 155 -20.41 18.20 -1.39
C ASN A 155 -20.17 18.78 -2.80
N GLU A 156 -21.19 19.40 -3.38
CA GLU A 156 -21.14 19.93 -4.75
C GLU A 156 -19.97 20.89 -4.99
N GLU A 157 -19.69 21.79 -4.04
CA GLU A 157 -18.61 22.77 -4.20
C GLU A 157 -17.24 22.08 -4.14
N LEU A 158 -17.02 21.24 -3.13
CA LEU A 158 -15.76 20.50 -2.98
C LEU A 158 -15.51 19.59 -4.18
N CYS A 159 -16.48 18.76 -4.55
CA CYS A 159 -16.36 17.83 -5.66
C CYS A 159 -16.22 18.57 -7.00
N GLY A 160 -16.96 19.67 -7.20
CA GLY A 160 -16.80 20.53 -8.37
C GLY A 160 -15.40 21.12 -8.50
N ARG A 161 -14.78 21.58 -7.41
CA ARG A 161 -13.38 22.03 -7.41
C ARG A 161 -12.39 20.90 -7.61
N TRP A 162 -12.63 19.76 -7.00
CA TRP A 162 -11.72 18.63 -7.15
C TRP A 162 -11.79 18.05 -8.56
N MET A 163 -12.94 18.00 -9.21
CA MET A 163 -13.06 17.60 -10.61
C MET A 163 -12.29 18.57 -11.53
N GLN A 164 -12.30 19.88 -11.24
CA GLN A 164 -11.49 20.87 -11.98
C GLN A 164 -9.99 20.58 -11.87
N LEU A 165 -9.50 20.26 -10.67
CA LEU A 165 -8.09 19.92 -10.47
C LEU A 165 -7.75 18.54 -11.03
N GLY A 166 -8.52 17.53 -10.65
CA GLY A 166 -8.28 16.12 -10.89
C GLY A 166 -8.44 15.71 -12.34
N ALA A 167 -9.14 16.50 -13.16
CA ALA A 167 -9.13 16.38 -14.63
C ALA A 167 -7.71 16.52 -15.22
N PHE A 168 -6.76 17.09 -14.48
CA PHE A 168 -5.37 17.25 -14.88
C PHE A 168 -4.40 16.28 -14.20
N TYR A 169 -4.88 15.36 -13.35
CA TYR A 169 -4.02 14.29 -12.85
C TYR A 169 -3.65 13.33 -13.99
N PRO A 170 -2.39 12.85 -14.05
CA PRO A 170 -2.01 11.77 -14.97
C PRO A 170 -2.90 10.52 -14.84
N PHE A 171 -3.26 10.16 -13.61
CA PHE A 171 -4.28 9.16 -13.30
C PHE A 171 -5.51 9.84 -12.71
N SER A 172 -6.48 10.17 -13.57
CA SER A 172 -7.72 10.83 -13.17
C SER A 172 -8.80 9.81 -12.84
N ARG A 173 -9.15 9.67 -11.56
CA ARG A 173 -10.15 8.72 -11.04
C ARG A 173 -11.02 9.38 -9.98
N ASN A 174 -12.34 9.22 -10.10
CA ASN A 174 -13.27 9.43 -8.98
C ASN A 174 -13.52 8.05 -8.32
N HIS A 175 -13.24 7.95 -7.02
CA HIS A 175 -13.40 6.74 -6.21
C HIS A 175 -13.80 7.13 -4.78
N ASN A 176 -14.64 6.30 -4.16
CA ASN A 176 -15.29 6.57 -2.88
C ASN A 176 -15.30 5.32 -1.99
N ALA A 177 -15.36 5.50 -0.69
CA ALA A 177 -15.49 4.44 0.30
C ALA A 177 -16.90 3.84 0.31
N ILE A 178 -16.99 2.65 0.90
CA ILE A 178 -18.26 1.99 1.11
C ILE A 178 -19.05 2.70 2.22
N GLY A 179 -20.31 3.02 1.95
CA GLY A 179 -21.23 3.61 2.93
C GLY A 179 -21.36 5.13 2.85
N ASP A 180 -20.50 5.80 2.08
CA ASP A 180 -20.62 7.24 1.79
C ASP A 180 -21.58 7.50 0.62
N ASP A 181 -22.06 8.75 0.51
CA ASP A 181 -22.97 9.15 -0.56
C ASP A 181 -22.28 9.08 -1.95
N PRO A 182 -22.96 8.66 -3.02
CA PRO A 182 -22.40 8.71 -4.37
C PRO A 182 -21.99 10.13 -4.78
N GLN A 183 -20.88 10.25 -5.52
CA GLN A 183 -20.20 11.51 -5.84
C GLN A 183 -19.96 11.73 -7.33
#